data_AF-A0A9J6FST1-F1
#
_entry.id   AF-A0A9J6FST1-F1
#
_cell.length_a   1.000
_cell.length_b   1.000
_cell.length_c   1.000
_cell.angle_alpha   90.00
_cell.angle_beta   90.00
_cell.angle_gamma   90.00
#
_symmetry.space_group_name_H-M   'P 1'
#
loop_
_entity.id
_entity.type
_entity.pdbx_description
1 polymer ?
#
loop_
_entity_poly.entity_id
_entity_poly.type
_entity_poly.pdbx_seq_one_letter_code
_entity_poly.pdbx_strand_id
1 'polypeptide(L)'
;MKLLGNGIPTYGTEQPRDHGRILFTSFHPCDVLKNVWSQFLAHGIGPQSEISSSHLKDLYELQKGLIIKPVCYSSRTHRLPQQH
;
A
#
# COMPACT_ATOMS: atom_id res chain seq x y z
N MET A 1 -7.32 8.19 -16.47
CA MET A 1 -6.45 8.01 -17.66
C MET A 1 -6.27 6.52 -17.87
N LYS A 2 -6.87 5.95 -18.93
CA LYS A 2 -6.79 4.52 -19.28
C LYS A 2 -5.77 4.37 -20.40
N LEU A 3 -4.60 3.82 -20.11
CA LEU A 3 -3.72 3.16 -21.08
C LEU A 3 -3.08 1.94 -20.40
N LEU A 4 -3.93 0.93 -20.15
CA LEU A 4 -3.51 -0.46 -20.05
C LEU A 4 -3.90 -1.06 -21.39
N GLY A 5 -2.93 -1.32 -22.27
CA GLY A 5 -3.17 -1.95 -23.56
C GLY A 5 -3.96 -3.25 -23.37
N ASN A 6 -5.06 -3.38 -24.11
CA ASN A 6 -5.84 -4.59 -24.33
C ASN A 6 -6.51 -5.27 -23.12
N GLY A 7 -6.61 -4.61 -21.97
CA GLY A 7 -7.44 -5.10 -20.86
C GLY A 7 -6.89 -6.35 -20.13
N ILE A 8 -5.70 -6.82 -20.50
CA ILE A 8 -4.96 -7.87 -19.81
C ILE A 8 -3.62 -7.27 -19.37
N PRO A 9 -3.29 -7.21 -18.07
CA PRO A 9 -1.99 -6.73 -17.62
C PRO A 9 -0.89 -7.69 -18.12
N THR A 10 -0.13 -7.26 -19.13
CA THR A 10 1.08 -7.95 -19.56
C THR A 10 2.29 -7.35 -18.86
N TYR A 11 3.18 -8.21 -18.34
CA TYR A 11 4.39 -7.81 -17.60
C TYR A 11 5.51 -7.26 -18.49
N GLY A 12 5.28 -7.17 -19.80
CA GLY A 12 6.21 -6.58 -20.74
C GLY A 12 5.61 -6.32 -22.12
N THR A 13 6.34 -5.56 -22.91
CA THR A 13 6.04 -5.20 -24.31
C THR A 13 7.31 -5.34 -25.14
N GLU A 14 7.19 -5.64 -26.43
CA GLU A 14 8.34 -5.61 -27.34
C GLU A 14 8.89 -4.19 -27.48
N GLN A 15 10.21 -4.08 -27.64
CA GLN A 15 10.85 -2.80 -27.93
C GLN A 15 10.52 -2.38 -29.38
N PRO A 16 9.96 -1.17 -29.60
CA PRO A 16 9.46 -0.75 -30.93
C PRO A 16 10.48 -0.70 -32.08
N ARG A 17 11.77 -0.84 -31.79
CA ARG A 17 12.87 -0.78 -32.77
C ARG A 17 13.75 -2.03 -32.78
N ASP A 18 13.50 -2.99 -31.89
CA ASP A 18 14.23 -4.24 -31.79
C ASP A 18 13.29 -5.32 -31.24
N HIS A 19 12.66 -6.06 -32.16
CA HIS A 19 11.71 -7.12 -31.83
C HIS A 19 12.36 -8.32 -31.10
N GLY A 20 13.69 -8.36 -30.97
CA GLY A 20 14.39 -9.34 -30.15
C GLY A 20 14.44 -8.98 -28.66
N ARG A 21 14.01 -7.78 -28.26
CA ARG A 21 14.08 -7.29 -26.87
C ARG A 21 12.71 -7.04 -26.27
N ILE A 22 12.53 -7.51 -25.04
CA ILE A 22 11.33 -7.31 -24.24
C ILE A 22 11.60 -6.25 -23.18
N LEU A 23 10.75 -5.24 -23.13
CA LEU A 23 10.71 -4.23 -22.07
C LEU A 23 9.73 -4.67 -21.00
N PHE A 24 10.24 -4.94 -19.80
CA PHE A 24 9.40 -5.30 -18.66
C PHE A 24 8.84 -4.07 -17.97
N THR A 25 7.57 -4.13 -17.59
CA THR A 25 6.95 -3.10 -16.77
C THR A 25 7.26 -3.38 -15.30
N SER A 26 7.87 -2.41 -14.63
CA SER A 26 8.14 -2.49 -13.19
C SER A 26 7.46 -1.35 -12.46
N PHE A 27 6.95 -1.65 -11.27
CA PHE A 27 6.49 -0.62 -10.33
C PHE A 27 7.60 -0.30 -9.35
N HIS A 28 7.64 0.95 -8.89
CA HIS A 28 8.51 1.31 -7.79
C HIS A 28 7.99 0.65 -6.49
N PRO A 29 8.72 -0.28 -5.87
CA PRO A 29 8.18 -1.14 -4.80
C PRO A 29 7.66 -0.36 -3.60
N CYS A 30 8.32 0.75 -3.26
CA CYS A 30 7.90 1.59 -2.14
C CYS A 30 6.50 2.19 -2.35
N ASP A 31 6.13 2.50 -3.59
CA ASP A 31 4.83 3.13 -3.87
C ASP A 31 3.70 2.12 -3.87
N VAL A 32 3.98 0.86 -4.24
CA VAL A 32 3.04 -0.26 -4.03
C VAL A 32 2.78 -0.43 -2.53
N LEU A 33 3.82 -0.45 -1.70
CA LEU A 33 3.68 -0.59 -0.24
C LEU A 33 2.91 0.58 0.38
N LYS A 34 3.17 1.82 -0.04
CA LYS A 34 2.42 3.00 0.40
C LYS A 34 0.93 2.90 0.06
N ASN A 35 0.61 2.43 -1.15
CA ASN A 35 -0.78 2.27 -1.59
C ASN A 35 -1.50 1.18 -0.79
N VAL A 36 -0.85 0.03 -0.58
CA VAL A 36 -1.40 -1.05 0.26
C VAL A 36 -1.64 -0.56 1.68
N TRP A 37 -0.68 0.16 2.26
CA TRP A 37 -0.81 0.74 3.59
C TRP A 37 -1.97 1.74 3.67
N SER A 38 -2.09 2.63 2.69
CA SER A 38 -3.19 3.61 2.62
C SER A 38 -4.55 2.92 2.55
N GLN A 39 -4.71 1.89 1.72
CA GLN A 39 -5.94 1.11 1.61
C GLN A 39 -6.27 0.38 2.92
N PHE A 40 -5.28 -0.22 3.58
CA PHE A 40 -5.43 -0.88 4.88
C PHE A 40 -5.87 0.08 6.00
N LEU A 41 -5.40 1.33 5.98
CA LEU A 41 -5.81 2.34 6.97
C LEU A 41 -7.23 2.85 6.74
N ALA A 42 -7.64 2.97 5.48
CA ALA A 42 -8.94 3.50 5.07
C ALA A 42 -10.06 2.43 5.15
N HIS A 43 -9.75 1.19 4.79
CA HIS A 43 -10.72 0.10 4.65
C HIS A 43 -10.19 -1.22 5.20
N GLY A 44 -11.07 -2.17 5.48
CA GLY A 44 -10.67 -3.55 5.72
C GLY A 44 -10.26 -4.23 4.41
N ILE A 45 -9.25 -5.09 4.47
CA ILE A 45 -8.78 -5.92 3.37
C ILE A 45 -9.43 -7.31 3.50
N GLY A 46 -9.87 -7.85 2.37
CA GLY A 46 -10.55 -9.15 2.27
C GLY A 46 -12.06 -9.02 2.07
N PRO A 47 -12.73 -10.08 1.61
CA PRO A 47 -14.15 -10.05 1.25
C PRO A 47 -15.07 -9.68 2.42
N GLN A 48 -14.65 -9.97 3.65
CA GLN A 48 -15.37 -9.64 4.88
C GLN A 48 -14.64 -8.61 5.75
N SER A 49 -13.69 -7.84 5.19
CA SER A 49 -12.86 -6.90 5.98
C SER A 49 -12.08 -7.57 7.12
N GLU A 50 -11.66 -8.81 6.92
CA GLU A 50 -10.99 -9.66 7.92
C GLU A 50 -9.69 -9.04 8.44
N ILE A 51 -8.98 -8.32 7.57
CA ILE A 51 -7.74 -7.63 7.90
C ILE A 51 -8.05 -6.13 8.01
N SER A 52 -8.17 -5.60 9.22
CA SER A 52 -8.47 -4.19 9.45
C SER A 52 -7.44 -3.50 10.33
N SER A 53 -7.30 -2.18 10.14
CA SER A 53 -6.42 -1.33 10.95
C SER A 53 -6.97 -0.99 12.34
N SER A 54 -8.14 -1.54 12.73
CA SER A 54 -8.80 -1.29 14.01
C SER A 54 -7.90 -1.61 15.21
N HIS A 55 -7.36 -2.83 15.26
CA HIS A 55 -6.47 -3.28 16.33
C HIS A 55 -5.20 -2.42 16.45
N LEU A 56 -4.69 -1.89 15.34
CA LEU A 56 -3.60 -0.92 15.39
C LEU A 56 -4.07 0.41 15.96
N LYS A 57 -5.24 0.92 15.60
CA LYS A 57 -5.76 2.17 16.21
C LYS A 57 -5.92 1.99 17.73
N ASP A 58 -6.47 0.86 18.18
CA ASP A 58 -6.65 0.54 19.60
C ASP A 58 -5.32 0.43 20.35
N LEU A 59 -4.35 -0.29 19.78
CA LEU A 59 -3.01 -0.42 20.35
C LEU A 59 -2.30 0.93 20.51
N TYR A 60 -2.54 1.87 19.58
CA TYR A 60 -1.98 3.21 19.67
C TYR A 60 -2.56 3.98 20.85
N GLU A 61 -3.89 3.98 20.99
CA GLU A 61 -4.54 4.67 22.10
C GLU A 61 -4.14 4.06 23.45
N LEU A 62 -4.02 2.74 23.54
CA LEU A 62 -3.58 2.04 24.76
C LEU A 62 -2.17 2.46 25.22
N GLN A 63 -1.25 2.70 24.27
CA GLN A 63 0.15 3.06 24.60
C GLN A 63 0.45 4.56 24.56
N LYS A 64 -0.50 5.42 24.18
CA LYS A 64 -0.28 6.86 23.93
C LYS A 64 0.23 7.61 25.15
N GLY A 65 -0.18 7.20 26.35
CA GLY A 65 0.22 7.78 27.64
C GLY A 65 1.32 7.01 28.38
N LEU A 66 1.85 5.92 27.81
CA LEU A 66 2.89 5.13 28.47
C LEU A 66 4.25 5.80 28.29
N ILE A 67 5.02 5.85 29.39
CA ILE A 67 6.42 6.33 29.39
C ILE A 67 7.28 5.41 28.50
N ILE A 68 7.03 4.10 28.56
CA ILE A 68 7.67 3.10 27.70
C ILE A 68 6.59 2.50 26.80
N LYS A 69 6.73 2.72 25.49
CA LYS A 69 5.80 2.18 24.48
C LYS A 69 6.31 0.80 24.02
N PRO A 70 5.50 -0.26 24.14
CA PRO A 70 5.87 -1.58 23.61
C PRO A 70 6.09 -1.57 22.09
N VAL A 71 5.38 -0.70 21.36
CA VAL A 71 5.55 -0.50 19.92
C VAL A 71 6.07 0.91 19.64
N CYS A 72 7.39 1.05 19.57
CA CYS A 72 8.12 2.32 19.53
C CYS A 72 7.87 3.17 18.26
N TYR A 73 7.64 2.54 17.11
CA TYR A 73 7.52 3.24 15.81
C TYR A 73 6.08 3.50 15.36
N SER A 74 5.14 3.39 16.29
CA SER A 74 3.73 3.68 16.05
C SER A 74 3.40 5.13 16.41
N SER A 75 3.59 6.05 15.47
CA SER A 75 3.13 7.43 15.63
C SER A 75 1.79 7.69 14.93
N ARG A 76 1.16 8.81 15.26
CA ARG A 76 -0.13 9.25 14.67
C ARG A 76 -0.10 9.25 13.14
N THR A 77 1.01 9.65 12.53
CA THR A 77 1.18 9.72 11.06
C THR A 77 1.16 8.36 10.38
N HIS A 78 1.44 7.28 11.11
CA HIS A 78 1.38 5.92 10.58
C HIS A 78 -0.04 5.34 10.60
N ARG A 79 -1.00 5.92 11.33
CA ARG A 79 -2.31 5.28 11.60
C ARG A 79 -3.52 6.09 11.19
N LEU A 80 -3.34 7.38 10.90
CA LEU A 80 -4.38 8.25 10.36
C LEU A 80 -3.90 8.79 9.01
N PRO A 81 -4.67 8.59 7.92
CA PRO A 81 -4.41 9.32 6.70
C PRO A 81 -4.48 10.82 7.01
N GLN A 82 -3.49 11.60 6.55
CA GLN A 82 -3.56 13.05 6.70
C GLN A 82 -4.76 13.54 5.89
N GLN A 83 -5.76 14.12 6.57
CA GLN A 83 -6.83 14.85 5.90
C GLN A 83 -6.20 16.12 5.36
N HIS A 84 -6.08 16.19 4.03
CA HIS A 84 -5.69 17.39 3.29
C HIS A 84 -6.93 18.05 2.71
#